data_AF-A0A350WUU2-F1
#
_entry.id   AF-A0A350WUU2-F1
#
_cell.length_a   1.000
_cell.length_b   1.000
_cell.length_c   1.000
_cell.angle_alpha   90.00
_cell.angle_beta   90.00
_cell.angle_gamma   90.00
#
_symmetry.space_group_name_H-M   'P 1'
#
loop_
_entity.id
_entity.type
_entity.pdbx_description
1 polymer ?
#
loop_
_entity_poly.entity_id
_entity_poly.type
_entity_poly.pdbx_seq_one_letter_code
_entity_poly.pdbx_strand_id
1 'polypeptide(L)'
;MINNQSSDPAKVFELIKSEIVIGRDEGVDVVIPTPAVSRRHAKLSMEGNGYVIEDLGSSNGTFVNGERLRARKALNAGDEIKLGQAITLSYTAPATQESQKTAVRPAPAKPSQPAHLMQTMIGEEPVVRSGTALGPPRLVVTIAGEKQQTYTLTSQSLSIGRVEGNDIVIPSQIVSSRHARLDKVDGGYQVSVIPEAKNPMLFEGRPLEGPRVLRHGDLLRLGSLDPGTMVTISYEVPGEVTQETEQDVVFGEKALIQIGRDPSNDVVIASPNVSRFHAQVERVGQRYRVEDLRSSNGTFVNGERIEGSVWLKPDDTIRIGQHRLVMGKNQIVKYDDSNGLRVDAINLNKWVRKDLNILQNISVSFKPKEFIVVVGQSGGGKSTFVDAVAGYRPATPPSRVLVNDIDIYSHFDAVRNDIGFVPQKDIIHMELTVYQALDYAAQLRMPADTTAAERHNRVMEVLADLDLTHRKDVQISGLSGGQQKRVSIGVELITKPGLFFLDEPTSGLDPGTETALMQLMRRLADQGRTIILITHATKNVMLADKVIFLARGGYLAWFGPPD
;
A
#
# COMPACT_ATOMS: atom_id res chain seq x y z
N MET A 1 -13.69 -32.16 -10.29
CA MET A 1 -14.14 -30.91 -10.95
C MET A 1 -12.97 -29.94 -11.10
N ILE A 2 -12.77 -29.33 -12.27
CA ILE A 2 -11.84 -28.21 -12.48
C ILE A 2 -12.60 -26.90 -12.30
N ASN A 3 -12.15 -26.03 -11.39
CA ASN A 3 -12.54 -24.62 -11.40
C ASN A 3 -11.41 -23.78 -11.98
N ASN A 4 -11.63 -23.20 -13.16
CA ASN A 4 -10.73 -22.22 -13.75
C ASN A 4 -11.35 -20.82 -13.55
N GLN A 5 -10.54 -19.80 -13.23
CA GLN A 5 -11.00 -18.41 -13.09
C GLN A 5 -11.25 -17.72 -14.45
N SER A 6 -11.97 -18.40 -15.34
CA SER A 6 -12.62 -17.83 -16.52
C SER A 6 -14.07 -18.30 -16.50
N SER A 7 -14.97 -17.59 -17.18
CA SER A 7 -16.41 -17.88 -17.27
C SER A 7 -16.76 -19.19 -18.02
N ASP A 8 -15.97 -20.24 -17.87
CA ASP A 8 -16.24 -21.59 -18.36
C ASP A 8 -16.90 -22.43 -17.26
N PRO A 9 -17.89 -23.28 -17.61
CA PRO A 9 -18.47 -24.22 -16.66
C PRO A 9 -17.40 -25.18 -16.11
N ALA A 10 -17.49 -25.49 -14.80
CA ALA A 10 -16.56 -26.40 -14.15
C ALA A 10 -16.46 -27.72 -14.92
N LYS A 11 -15.28 -28.04 -15.46
CA LYS A 11 -15.09 -29.23 -16.29
C LYS A 11 -15.04 -30.46 -15.38
N VAL A 12 -16.01 -31.35 -15.55
CA VAL A 12 -16.10 -32.63 -14.83
C VAL A 12 -15.35 -33.69 -15.63
N PHE A 13 -14.53 -34.49 -14.95
CA PHE A 13 -13.82 -35.62 -15.53
C PHE A 13 -14.29 -36.86 -14.80
N GLU A 14 -14.93 -37.78 -15.52
CA GLU A 14 -15.32 -39.06 -14.97
C GLU A 14 -14.11 -39.98 -14.86
N LEU A 15 -13.87 -40.52 -13.67
CA LEU A 15 -12.74 -41.41 -13.42
C LEU A 15 -13.15 -42.85 -13.79
N ILE A 16 -13.07 -43.18 -15.08
CA ILE A 16 -13.54 -44.45 -15.66
C ILE A 16 -12.43 -45.49 -15.87
N LYS A 17 -11.15 -45.13 -15.69
CA LYS A 17 -10.00 -46.02 -15.92
C LYS A 17 -9.30 -46.37 -14.61
N SER A 18 -8.75 -47.57 -14.53
CA SER A 18 -7.95 -48.02 -13.39
C SER A 18 -6.66 -47.20 -13.20
N GLU A 19 -6.14 -46.60 -14.27
CA GLU A 19 -5.06 -45.63 -14.23
C GLU A 19 -5.43 -44.40 -15.07
N ILE A 20 -5.24 -43.21 -14.50
CA ILE A 20 -5.56 -41.93 -15.12
C ILE A 20 -4.37 -41.00 -14.93
N VAL A 21 -3.78 -40.56 -16.04
CA VAL A 21 -2.69 -39.59 -16.04
C VAL A 21 -3.23 -38.19 -16.25
N ILE A 22 -2.84 -37.28 -15.37
CA ILE A 22 -3.18 -35.85 -15.45
C ILE A 22 -1.95 -35.09 -15.94
N GLY A 23 -2.11 -34.22 -16.93
CA GLY A 23 -0.97 -33.52 -17.53
C GLY A 23 -1.35 -32.53 -18.61
N ARG A 24 -0.35 -31.86 -19.16
CA ARG A 24 -0.52 -30.87 -20.24
C ARG A 24 -0.49 -31.49 -21.64
N ASP A 25 0.11 -32.66 -21.81
CA ASP A 25 0.22 -33.31 -23.13
C ASP A 25 -1.14 -33.83 -23.61
N GLU A 26 -1.41 -33.73 -24.91
CA GLU A 26 -2.66 -34.20 -25.52
C GLU A 26 -2.88 -35.73 -25.41
N GLY A 27 -1.82 -36.49 -25.11
CA GLY A 27 -1.86 -37.95 -24.95
C GLY A 27 -2.18 -38.45 -23.54
N VAL A 28 -2.51 -37.57 -22.58
CA VAL A 28 -2.88 -37.96 -21.20
C VAL A 28 -4.40 -38.00 -21.01
N ASP A 29 -4.86 -38.71 -19.98
CA ASP A 29 -6.30 -38.95 -19.75
C ASP A 29 -7.07 -37.70 -19.31
N VAL A 30 -6.42 -36.85 -18.51
CA VAL A 30 -6.97 -35.55 -18.09
C VAL A 30 -6.03 -34.45 -18.57
N VAL A 31 -6.36 -33.88 -19.73
CA VAL A 31 -5.58 -32.82 -20.37
C VAL A 31 -5.92 -31.46 -19.75
N ILE A 32 -4.91 -30.80 -19.19
CA ILE A 32 -4.99 -29.43 -18.67
C ILE A 32 -3.93 -28.58 -19.40
N PRO A 33 -4.29 -27.91 -20.51
CA PRO A 33 -3.35 -27.32 -21.46
C PRO A 33 -2.79 -25.96 -20.96
N THR A 34 -2.15 -25.94 -19.80
CA THR A 34 -1.53 -24.75 -19.20
C THR A 34 -0.05 -24.98 -18.90
N PRO A 35 0.84 -24.00 -19.15
CA PRO A 35 2.28 -24.11 -18.82
C PRO A 35 2.56 -24.41 -17.33
N ALA A 36 1.63 -24.13 -16.43
CA ALA A 36 1.76 -24.41 -15.00
C ALA A 36 1.69 -25.92 -14.67
N VAL A 37 1.20 -26.75 -15.59
CA VAL A 37 1.07 -28.20 -15.43
C VAL A 37 2.14 -28.90 -16.27
N SER A 38 2.93 -29.79 -15.66
CA SER A 38 3.90 -30.63 -16.37
C SER A 38 3.24 -31.53 -17.41
N ARG A 39 4.00 -31.93 -18.42
CA ARG A 39 3.56 -32.80 -19.53
C ARG A 39 2.79 -34.05 -19.06
N ARG A 40 3.36 -34.76 -18.08
CA ARG A 40 2.70 -35.76 -17.23
C ARG A 40 2.94 -35.31 -15.79
N HIS A 41 1.90 -34.89 -15.09
CA HIS A 41 2.02 -34.19 -13.80
C HIS A 41 1.76 -35.12 -12.61
N ALA A 42 0.61 -35.79 -12.61
CA ALA A 42 0.19 -36.68 -11.54
C ALA A 42 -0.52 -37.91 -12.14
N LYS A 43 -0.55 -39.01 -11.39
CA LYS A 43 -1.27 -40.22 -11.75
C LYS A 43 -2.25 -40.58 -10.66
N LEU A 44 -3.47 -40.96 -11.06
CA LEU A 44 -4.46 -41.59 -10.22
C LEU A 44 -4.48 -43.08 -10.54
N SER A 45 -4.35 -43.93 -9.51
CA SER A 45 -4.47 -45.37 -9.61
C SER A 45 -5.64 -45.83 -8.73
N MET A 46 -6.52 -46.65 -9.30
CA MET A 46 -7.64 -47.23 -8.57
C MET A 46 -7.12 -48.35 -7.65
N GLU A 47 -7.25 -48.15 -6.34
CA GLU A 47 -6.91 -49.14 -5.31
C GLU A 47 -8.16 -49.39 -4.44
N GLY A 48 -8.71 -50.60 -4.49
CA GLY A 48 -9.96 -50.92 -3.78
C GLY A 48 -11.16 -50.13 -4.34
N ASN A 49 -11.89 -49.43 -3.46
CA ASN A 49 -13.06 -48.62 -3.83
C ASN A 49 -12.75 -47.12 -4.04
N GLY A 50 -11.46 -46.75 -4.15
CA GLY A 50 -11.04 -45.35 -4.26
C GLY A 50 -9.82 -45.16 -5.18
N TYR A 51 -9.42 -43.90 -5.33
CA TYR A 51 -8.22 -43.55 -6.09
C TYR A 51 -7.09 -43.10 -5.17
N VAL A 52 -5.88 -43.54 -5.49
CA VAL A 52 -4.63 -43.06 -4.90
C VAL A 52 -3.97 -42.14 -5.89
N ILE A 53 -3.50 -40.98 -5.44
CA ILE A 53 -2.73 -40.03 -6.24
C ILE A 53 -1.24 -40.15 -5.97
N GLU A 54 -0.43 -40.07 -7.03
CA GLU A 54 1.02 -39.90 -6.97
C GLU A 54 1.49 -38.76 -7.90
N ASP A 55 2.57 -38.08 -7.51
CA ASP A 55 3.23 -37.06 -8.33
C ASP A 55 4.25 -37.74 -9.26
N LEU A 56 4.23 -37.40 -10.55
CA LEU A 56 5.12 -37.99 -11.56
C LEU A 56 6.42 -37.20 -11.75
N GLY A 57 6.92 -36.55 -10.68
CA GLY A 57 8.10 -35.67 -10.74
C GLY A 57 7.77 -34.32 -11.37
N SER A 58 6.62 -33.75 -11.02
CA SER A 58 6.16 -32.50 -11.60
C SER A 58 7.05 -31.31 -11.20
N SER A 59 7.19 -30.33 -12.11
CA SER A 59 8.06 -29.17 -11.90
C SER A 59 7.56 -28.24 -10.80
N ASN A 60 6.24 -28.18 -10.61
CA ASN A 60 5.58 -27.30 -9.64
C ASN A 60 4.98 -28.04 -8.44
N GLY A 61 5.08 -29.37 -8.40
CA GLY A 61 4.55 -30.22 -7.33
C GLY A 61 3.03 -30.43 -7.39
N THR A 62 2.60 -31.61 -6.96
CA THR A 62 1.20 -31.92 -6.63
C THR A 62 0.94 -31.71 -5.14
N PHE A 63 -0.20 -31.13 -4.78
CA PHE A 63 -0.62 -30.90 -3.39
C PHE A 63 -2.01 -31.49 -3.16
N VAL A 64 -2.26 -32.03 -1.96
CA VAL A 64 -3.58 -32.52 -1.55
C VAL A 64 -3.94 -31.88 -0.21
N ASN A 65 -5.04 -31.12 -0.17
CA ASN A 65 -5.51 -30.33 0.98
C ASN A 65 -4.42 -29.38 1.53
N GLY A 66 -3.66 -28.75 0.63
CA GLY A 66 -2.60 -27.80 0.98
C GLY A 66 -1.23 -28.42 1.30
N GLU A 67 -1.15 -29.74 1.45
CA GLU A 67 0.12 -30.44 1.71
C GLU A 67 0.77 -30.95 0.43
N ARG A 68 2.07 -30.70 0.25
CA ARG A 68 2.82 -31.21 -0.92
C ARG A 68 2.94 -32.73 -0.84
N LEU A 69 2.54 -33.39 -1.92
CA LEU A 69 2.58 -34.83 -2.05
C LEU A 69 4.03 -35.31 -2.19
N ARG A 70 4.55 -35.98 -1.16
CA ARG A 70 5.91 -36.58 -1.14
C ARG A 70 5.92 -38.09 -1.39
N ALA A 71 4.77 -38.72 -1.23
CA ALA A 71 4.52 -40.14 -1.47
C ALA A 71 3.06 -40.33 -1.91
N ARG A 72 2.73 -41.50 -2.44
CA ARG A 72 1.36 -41.85 -2.86
C ARG A 72 0.36 -41.66 -1.71
N LYS A 73 -0.81 -41.05 -1.99
CA LYS A 73 -1.85 -40.73 -0.99
C LYS A 73 -3.23 -41.15 -1.48
N ALA A 74 -4.00 -41.84 -0.63
CA ALA A 74 -5.40 -42.18 -0.93
C ALA A 74 -6.28 -40.92 -0.86
N LEU A 75 -7.20 -40.78 -1.82
CA LEU A 75 -8.12 -39.65 -1.92
C LEU A 75 -9.46 -39.97 -1.25
N ASN A 76 -9.97 -39.02 -0.46
CA ASN A 76 -11.29 -39.05 0.16
C ASN A 76 -12.22 -38.06 -0.53
N ALA A 77 -13.53 -38.38 -0.59
CA ALA A 77 -14.51 -37.46 -1.15
C ALA A 77 -14.44 -36.08 -0.47
N GLY A 78 -14.31 -35.03 -1.28
CA GLY A 78 -14.09 -33.65 -0.82
C GLY A 78 -12.63 -33.18 -0.89
N ASP A 79 -11.67 -34.09 -1.09
CA ASP A 79 -10.26 -33.72 -1.17
C ASP A 79 -9.98 -32.74 -2.33
N GLU A 80 -9.20 -31.71 -2.02
CA GLU A 80 -8.73 -30.71 -2.96
C GLU A 80 -7.32 -31.04 -3.42
N ILE A 81 -7.14 -31.25 -4.72
CA ILE A 81 -5.86 -31.56 -5.36
C ILE A 81 -5.41 -30.33 -6.14
N LYS A 82 -4.26 -29.75 -5.79
CA LYS A 82 -3.63 -28.68 -6.57
C LYS A 82 -2.47 -29.20 -7.41
N LEU A 83 -2.45 -28.82 -8.69
CA LEU A 83 -1.33 -29.07 -9.61
C LEU A 83 -0.56 -27.76 -9.77
N GLY A 84 0.57 -27.63 -9.08
CA GLY A 84 1.24 -26.35 -8.89
C GLY A 84 0.36 -25.31 -8.16
N GLN A 85 0.61 -24.02 -8.37
CA GLN A 85 -0.11 -22.91 -7.71
C GLN A 85 -1.36 -22.44 -8.46
N ALA A 86 -1.67 -23.02 -9.64
CA ALA A 86 -2.63 -22.43 -10.59
C ALA A 86 -3.91 -23.25 -10.82
N ILE A 87 -3.90 -24.56 -10.57
CA ILE A 87 -5.03 -25.45 -10.91
C ILE A 87 -5.48 -26.22 -9.69
N THR A 88 -6.76 -26.09 -9.34
CA THR A 88 -7.42 -26.81 -8.26
C THR A 88 -8.45 -27.80 -8.81
N LEU A 89 -8.34 -29.07 -8.40
CA LEU A 89 -9.28 -30.14 -8.67
C LEU A 89 -9.97 -30.55 -7.36
N SER A 90 -11.29 -30.71 -7.36
CA SER A 90 -11.98 -31.38 -6.25
C SER A 90 -12.30 -32.83 -6.63
N TYR A 91 -11.97 -33.77 -5.75
CA TYR A 91 -12.28 -35.20 -5.86
C TYR A 91 -13.63 -35.49 -5.18
N THR A 92 -14.52 -36.16 -5.90
CA THR A 92 -15.85 -36.55 -5.40
C THR A 92 -16.05 -38.03 -5.64
N ALA A 93 -16.39 -38.79 -4.60
CA ALA A 93 -16.79 -40.19 -4.70
C ALA A 93 -18.26 -40.35 -4.27
N PRO A 94 -19.02 -41.29 -4.86
CA PRO A 94 -20.38 -41.59 -4.43
C PRO A 94 -20.37 -42.13 -2.99
N ALA A 95 -21.33 -41.72 -2.17
CA ALA A 95 -21.42 -42.11 -0.77
C ALA A 95 -21.63 -43.63 -0.64
N THR A 96 -20.64 -44.35 -0.13
CA THR A 96 -20.80 -45.74 0.32
C THR A 96 -21.62 -45.75 1.60
N GLN A 97 -22.84 -46.31 1.52
CA GLN A 97 -23.62 -46.66 2.70
C GLN A 97 -22.96 -47.84 3.40
N GLU A 98 -22.48 -47.65 4.63
CA GLU A 98 -22.65 -48.68 5.68
C GLU A 98 -22.34 -48.20 7.10
N SER A 99 -23.26 -48.58 7.99
CA SER A 99 -23.05 -48.95 9.40
C SER A 99 -23.03 -47.86 10.48
N GLN A 100 -24.25 -47.50 10.88
CA GLN A 100 -24.57 -46.99 12.20
C GLN A 100 -24.07 -47.93 13.31
N LYS A 101 -23.39 -47.38 14.33
CA LYS A 101 -23.51 -47.88 15.72
C LYS A 101 -23.18 -46.78 16.75
N THR A 102 -24.27 -46.33 17.38
CA THR A 102 -24.41 -45.92 18.80
C THR A 102 -23.46 -44.86 19.38
N ALA A 103 -24.01 -43.66 19.61
CA ALA A 103 -23.64 -42.82 20.75
C ALA A 103 -24.91 -42.39 21.51
N VAL A 104 -24.88 -42.67 22.81
CA VAL A 104 -25.94 -42.50 23.80
C VAL A 104 -26.16 -41.00 24.10
N ARG A 105 -27.44 -40.60 24.21
CA ARG A 105 -27.87 -39.28 24.71
C ARG A 105 -27.83 -39.25 26.24
N PRO A 106 -27.58 -38.08 26.84
CA PRO A 106 -28.52 -37.58 27.84
C PRO A 106 -29.13 -36.23 27.44
N ALA A 107 -30.26 -35.95 28.08
CA ALA A 107 -31.22 -34.88 27.78
C ALA A 107 -30.92 -33.60 28.62
N PRO A 108 -31.76 -32.53 28.58
CA PRO A 108 -31.30 -31.17 28.32
C PRO A 108 -31.31 -30.24 29.55
N ALA A 109 -30.56 -29.13 29.48
CA ALA A 109 -30.71 -28.01 30.40
C ALA A 109 -30.77 -26.66 29.63
N LYS A 110 -31.50 -25.72 30.25
CA LYS A 110 -32.14 -24.49 29.76
C LYS A 110 -31.18 -23.35 29.32
N PRO A 111 -31.70 -22.28 28.66
CA PRO A 111 -30.93 -21.41 27.78
C PRO A 111 -30.13 -20.35 28.54
N SER A 112 -28.90 -20.10 28.11
CA SER A 112 -28.08 -18.96 28.50
C SER A 112 -27.49 -18.29 27.25
N GLN A 113 -27.97 -17.06 27.03
CA GLN A 113 -27.41 -15.86 26.35
C GLN A 113 -26.52 -15.99 25.09
N PRO A 114 -26.66 -15.05 24.14
CA PRO A 114 -26.03 -15.13 22.82
C PRO A 114 -24.51 -15.06 22.89
N ALA A 115 -23.86 -15.95 22.14
CA ALA A 115 -22.42 -15.95 21.93
C ALA A 115 -21.96 -14.60 21.37
N HIS A 116 -20.92 -14.07 22.02
CA HIS A 116 -20.25 -12.83 21.71
C HIS A 116 -19.98 -12.67 20.21
N LEU A 117 -20.45 -11.55 19.66
CA LEU A 117 -19.84 -10.88 18.52
C LEU A 117 -18.33 -10.82 18.77
N MET A 118 -17.52 -11.37 17.86
CA MET A 118 -16.08 -11.11 17.87
C MET A 118 -15.90 -9.60 17.68
N GLN A 119 -15.55 -8.95 18.80
CA GLN A 119 -15.11 -7.58 18.83
C GLN A 119 -13.87 -7.45 17.95
N THR A 120 -13.93 -6.42 17.11
CA THR A 120 -12.81 -5.74 16.47
C THR A 120 -11.52 -5.87 17.29
N MET A 121 -10.46 -6.38 16.66
CA MET A 121 -9.11 -6.07 17.14
C MET A 121 -8.90 -4.58 16.96
N ILE A 122 -9.08 -3.84 18.06
CA ILE A 122 -8.57 -2.49 18.24
C ILE A 122 -7.05 -2.65 18.21
N GLY A 123 -6.43 -2.25 17.10
CA GLY A 123 -5.00 -2.03 17.04
C GLY A 123 -4.67 -0.83 17.94
N GLU A 124 -3.97 -1.12 19.02
CA GLU A 124 -3.22 -0.24 19.93
C GLU A 124 -3.85 1.11 20.30
N GLU A 125 -4.25 1.22 21.58
CA GLU A 125 -4.54 2.50 22.24
C GLU A 125 -3.33 3.46 22.17
N PRO A 126 -3.54 4.79 22.04
CA PRO A 126 -2.47 5.76 22.07
C PRO A 126 -1.83 5.78 23.46
N VAL A 127 -0.56 5.38 23.54
CA VAL A 127 0.23 5.46 24.78
C VAL A 127 0.44 6.93 25.15
N VAL A 128 -0.21 7.36 26.23
CA VAL A 128 0.13 8.61 26.93
C VAL A 128 1.42 8.39 27.72
N ARG A 129 2.35 9.33 27.54
CA ARG A 129 3.78 9.25 27.82
C ARG A 129 4.15 9.00 29.29
N SER A 130 5.18 8.19 29.50
CA SER A 130 6.20 8.41 30.53
C SER A 130 7.57 8.08 29.92
N GLY A 131 8.58 8.92 30.15
CA GLY A 131 9.86 8.90 29.45
C GLY A 131 10.53 7.53 29.49
N THR A 132 10.57 6.86 28.34
CA THR A 132 11.27 5.59 28.15
C THR A 132 12.69 5.87 27.65
N ALA A 133 13.67 5.22 28.28
CA ALA A 133 15.04 5.22 27.79
C ALA A 133 15.07 4.74 26.32
N LEU A 134 15.78 5.45 25.45
CA LEU A 134 15.99 5.05 24.05
C LEU A 134 16.60 3.63 24.04
N GLY A 135 15.86 2.67 23.50
CA GLY A 135 16.35 1.31 23.29
C GLY A 135 17.38 1.29 22.15
N PRO A 136 18.22 0.24 22.05
CA PRO A 136 19.12 0.11 20.91
C PRO A 136 18.32 0.06 19.59
N PRO A 137 18.81 0.71 18.51
CA PRO A 137 18.20 0.65 17.18
C PRO A 137 17.97 -0.80 16.74
N ARG A 138 16.96 -1.02 15.90
CA ARG A 138 16.61 -2.34 15.36
C ARG A 138 16.29 -2.25 13.88
N LEU A 139 16.62 -3.32 13.14
CA LEU A 139 16.04 -3.57 11.83
C LEU A 139 14.86 -4.51 11.96
N VAL A 140 13.74 -4.09 11.38
CA VAL A 140 12.55 -4.90 11.18
C VAL A 140 12.55 -5.38 9.73
N VAL A 141 12.69 -6.68 9.53
CA VAL A 141 12.74 -7.31 8.21
C VAL A 141 11.45 -8.08 7.95
N THR A 142 10.78 -7.75 6.84
CA THR A 142 9.58 -8.44 6.37
C THR A 142 9.85 -9.02 4.99
N ILE A 143 9.80 -10.34 4.88
CA ILE A 143 9.87 -11.08 3.61
C ILE A 143 8.44 -11.43 3.22
N ALA A 144 8.04 -11.17 1.98
CA ALA A 144 6.69 -11.51 1.51
C ALA A 144 6.36 -13.00 1.80
N GLY A 145 5.29 -13.26 2.56
CA GLY A 145 4.87 -14.61 2.96
C GLY A 145 5.57 -15.21 4.18
N GLU A 146 6.45 -14.46 4.85
CA GLU A 146 7.09 -14.90 6.10
C GLU A 146 6.79 -13.97 7.27
N LYS A 147 6.87 -14.50 8.49
CA LYS A 147 6.75 -13.68 9.70
C LYS A 147 7.86 -12.63 9.74
N GLN A 148 7.49 -11.42 10.14
CA GLN A 148 8.41 -10.33 10.41
C GLN A 148 9.49 -10.75 11.41
N GLN A 149 10.75 -10.47 11.06
CA GLN A 149 11.93 -10.72 11.88
C GLN A 149 12.48 -9.39 12.39
N THR A 150 12.99 -9.36 13.63
CA THR A 150 13.54 -8.15 14.24
C THR A 150 14.96 -8.40 14.71
N TYR A 151 15.88 -7.52 14.32
CA TYR A 151 17.31 -7.59 14.60
C TYR A 151 17.75 -6.36 15.39
N THR A 152 18.17 -6.53 16.63
CA THR A 152 18.69 -5.42 17.44
C THR A 152 20.14 -5.11 17.08
N LEU A 153 20.44 -3.84 16.80
CA LEU A 153 21.73 -3.38 16.31
C LEU A 153 22.61 -2.92 17.48
N THR A 154 23.59 -3.76 17.85
CA THR A 154 24.47 -3.51 19.01
C THR A 154 25.95 -3.34 18.66
N SER A 155 26.40 -3.94 17.55
CA SER A 155 27.80 -3.97 17.14
C SER A 155 28.22 -2.75 16.32
N GLN A 156 29.54 -2.47 16.27
CA GLN A 156 30.10 -1.37 15.46
C GLN A 156 29.96 -1.58 13.95
N SER A 157 29.96 -2.84 13.51
CA SER A 157 29.74 -3.21 12.12
C SER A 157 28.94 -4.50 12.07
N LEU A 158 27.93 -4.57 11.21
CA LEU A 158 27.02 -5.70 11.04
C LEU A 158 26.90 -6.00 9.54
N SER A 159 27.00 -7.27 9.18
CA SER A 159 26.80 -7.76 7.82
C SER A 159 25.34 -8.17 7.60
N ILE A 160 24.81 -7.83 6.43
CA ILE A 160 23.47 -8.23 5.96
C ILE A 160 23.66 -9.17 4.76
N GLY A 161 23.02 -10.33 4.78
CA GLY A 161 23.07 -11.25 3.66
C GLY A 161 22.18 -12.48 3.83
N ARG A 162 22.16 -13.34 2.80
CA ARG A 162 21.24 -14.48 2.73
C ARG A 162 21.67 -15.70 3.56
N VAL A 163 22.97 -15.85 3.81
CA VAL A 163 23.52 -17.04 4.48
C VAL A 163 23.77 -16.79 5.96
N GLU A 164 23.78 -17.85 6.77
CA GLU A 164 23.94 -17.80 8.23
C GLU A 164 25.23 -17.13 8.73
N GLY A 165 26.24 -16.98 7.86
CA GLY A 165 27.49 -16.28 8.20
C GLY A 165 27.39 -14.75 8.28
N ASN A 166 26.19 -14.17 8.16
CA ASN A 166 25.97 -12.74 8.35
C ASN A 166 25.36 -12.46 9.72
N ASP A 167 25.59 -11.27 10.26
CA ASP A 167 24.99 -10.84 11.52
C ASP A 167 23.46 -10.67 11.40
N ILE A 168 23.00 -10.28 10.20
CA ILE A 168 21.59 -10.14 9.84
C ILE A 168 21.32 -11.04 8.65
N VAL A 169 20.64 -12.16 8.92
CA VAL A 169 20.38 -13.22 7.94
C VAL A 169 19.00 -13.03 7.35
N ILE A 170 18.93 -12.75 6.05
CA ILE A 170 17.65 -12.59 5.35
C ILE A 170 17.53 -13.75 4.34
N PRO A 171 16.86 -14.86 4.67
CA PRO A 171 16.88 -16.11 3.91
C PRO A 171 16.09 -16.09 2.59
N SER A 172 16.13 -14.98 1.85
CA SER A 172 15.40 -14.79 0.59
C SER A 172 16.35 -14.79 -0.60
N GLN A 173 15.97 -15.46 -1.70
CA GLN A 173 16.81 -15.63 -2.90
C GLN A 173 17.19 -14.31 -3.60
N ILE A 174 16.41 -13.25 -3.41
CA ILE A 174 16.75 -11.91 -3.91
C ILE A 174 17.88 -11.25 -3.11
N VAL A 175 18.21 -11.77 -1.93
CA VAL A 175 19.32 -11.28 -1.12
C VAL A 175 20.58 -12.06 -1.50
N SER A 176 21.68 -11.33 -1.70
CA SER A 176 22.97 -11.93 -2.02
C SER A 176 23.57 -12.60 -0.78
N SER A 177 24.46 -13.58 -0.95
CA SER A 177 25.05 -14.31 0.19
C SER A 177 25.65 -13.36 1.22
N ARG A 178 26.36 -12.33 0.76
CA ARG A 178 26.57 -11.08 1.48
C ARG A 178 25.95 -10.00 0.61
N HIS A 179 25.31 -8.99 1.18
CA HIS A 179 24.53 -8.03 0.40
C HIS A 179 24.79 -6.58 0.81
N ALA A 180 24.83 -6.30 2.10
CA ALA A 180 25.11 -4.97 2.60
C ALA A 180 25.87 -5.05 3.93
N ARG A 181 26.36 -3.90 4.37
CA ARG A 181 26.97 -3.70 5.68
C ARG A 181 26.34 -2.49 6.35
N LEU A 182 26.11 -2.60 7.65
CA LEU A 182 25.76 -1.50 8.53
C LEU A 182 26.96 -1.16 9.38
N ASP A 183 27.43 0.07 9.30
CA ASP A 183 28.50 0.59 10.14
C ASP A 183 27.93 1.63 11.10
N LYS A 184 28.25 1.53 12.39
CA LYS A 184 27.80 2.49 13.39
C LYS A 184 28.52 3.82 13.18
N VAL A 185 27.76 4.90 13.16
CA VAL A 185 28.24 6.27 12.98
C VAL A 185 27.63 7.18 14.04
N ASP A 186 28.13 8.40 14.15
CA ASP A 186 27.51 9.41 15.03
C ASP A 186 26.05 9.63 14.60
N GLY A 187 25.12 9.34 15.51
CA GLY A 187 23.68 9.47 15.27
C GLY A 187 22.95 8.24 14.73
N GLY A 188 23.61 7.07 14.57
CA GLY A 188 22.90 5.84 14.20
C GLY A 188 23.76 4.80 13.46
N TYR A 189 23.20 4.22 12.39
CA TYR A 189 23.89 3.29 11.51
C TYR A 189 23.88 3.79 10.08
N GLN A 190 24.99 3.61 9.37
CA GLN A 190 25.11 3.86 7.95
C GLN A 190 25.05 2.52 7.20
N VAL A 191 24.14 2.41 6.23
CA VAL A 191 24.07 1.25 5.34
C VAL A 191 24.90 1.48 4.08
N SER A 192 25.61 0.45 3.64
CA SER A 192 26.31 0.41 2.36
C SER A 192 26.08 -0.93 1.67
N VAL A 193 25.73 -0.89 0.38
CA VAL A 193 25.56 -2.11 -0.44
C VAL A 193 26.94 -2.60 -0.85
N ILE A 194 27.20 -3.90 -0.76
CA ILE A 194 28.50 -4.43 -1.22
C ILE A 194 28.55 -4.46 -2.75
N PRO A 195 29.71 -4.22 -3.38
CA PRO A 195 29.83 -4.19 -4.85
C PRO A 195 29.38 -5.49 -5.54
N GLU A 196 29.51 -6.64 -4.87
CA GLU A 196 29.16 -7.96 -5.41
C GLU A 196 27.67 -8.33 -5.24
N ALA A 197 26.87 -7.44 -4.65
CA ALA A 197 25.43 -7.67 -4.48
C ALA A 197 24.73 -7.71 -5.85
N LYS A 198 23.97 -8.78 -6.10
CA LYS A 198 23.31 -9.01 -7.40
C LYS A 198 22.10 -8.10 -7.64
N ASN A 199 21.36 -7.80 -6.58
CA ASN A 199 20.16 -6.96 -6.64
C ASN A 199 20.45 -5.65 -5.91
N PRO A 200 19.88 -4.52 -6.36
CA PRO A 200 20.05 -3.25 -5.67
C PRO A 200 19.26 -3.24 -4.36
N MET A 201 19.81 -2.53 -3.37
CA MET A 201 19.02 -2.04 -2.25
C MET A 201 18.43 -0.69 -2.60
N LEU A 202 17.11 -0.58 -2.53
CA LEU A 202 16.38 0.63 -2.85
C LEU A 202 16.10 1.42 -1.58
N PHE A 203 16.24 2.73 -1.67
CA PHE A 203 15.80 3.70 -0.68
C PHE A 203 14.95 4.75 -1.41
N GLU A 204 13.76 5.07 -0.90
CA GLU A 204 12.79 5.95 -1.59
C GLU A 204 12.53 5.54 -3.05
N GLY A 205 12.47 4.22 -3.30
CA GLY A 205 12.23 3.65 -4.62
C GLY A 205 13.39 3.79 -5.62
N ARG A 206 14.57 4.28 -5.20
CA ARG A 206 15.77 4.43 -6.04
C ARG A 206 16.92 3.58 -5.50
N PRO A 207 17.79 3.02 -6.36
CA PRO A 207 18.99 2.31 -5.91
C PRO A 207 19.89 3.19 -5.05
N LEU A 208 20.43 2.62 -3.97
CA LEU A 208 21.48 3.27 -3.18
C LEU A 208 22.78 3.31 -4.01
N GLU A 209 23.21 4.52 -4.37
CA GLU A 209 24.47 4.75 -5.12
C GLU A 209 25.70 4.86 -4.19
N GLY A 210 25.51 4.89 -2.87
CA GLY A 210 26.58 4.99 -1.89
C GLY A 210 26.11 4.80 -0.44
N PRO A 211 27.01 4.95 0.54
CA PRO A 211 26.69 4.80 1.96
C PRO A 211 25.65 5.83 2.42
N ARG A 212 24.65 5.38 3.18
CA ARG A 212 23.54 6.23 3.66
C ARG A 212 23.33 6.06 5.16
N VAL A 213 23.32 7.17 5.90
CA VAL A 213 22.96 7.17 7.34
C VAL A 213 21.45 6.98 7.47
N LEU A 214 21.05 5.96 8.23
CA LEU A 214 19.66 5.60 8.48
C LEU A 214 19.08 6.42 9.63
N ARG A 215 17.82 6.83 9.47
CA ARG A 215 17.01 7.53 10.47
C ARG A 215 15.80 6.67 10.85
N HIS A 216 15.27 6.89 12.05
CA HIS A 216 14.06 6.21 12.49
C HIS A 216 12.94 6.34 11.44
N GLY A 217 12.34 5.21 11.03
CA GLY A 217 11.30 5.14 10.02
C GLY A 217 11.80 5.00 8.58
N ASP A 218 13.12 4.98 8.34
CA ASP A 218 13.67 4.72 7.01
C ASP A 218 13.28 3.32 6.52
N LEU A 219 12.75 3.26 5.30
CA LEU A 219 12.37 2.03 4.61
C LEU A 219 13.37 1.73 3.49
N LEU A 220 13.98 0.56 3.58
CA LEU A 220 14.82 -0.02 2.53
C LEU A 220 14.07 -1.19 1.90
N ARG A 221 14.13 -1.31 0.57
CA ARG A 221 13.57 -2.46 -0.15
C ARG A 221 14.67 -3.22 -0.85
N LEU A 222 14.62 -4.54 -0.72
CA LEU A 222 15.42 -5.49 -1.48
C LEU A 222 14.44 -6.25 -2.36
N GLY A 223 14.57 -6.11 -3.67
CA GLY A 223 13.60 -6.62 -4.64
C GLY A 223 14.25 -6.88 -5.99
N SER A 224 13.88 -7.99 -6.62
CA SER A 224 13.79 -8.00 -8.10
C SER A 224 12.53 -7.21 -8.46
N LEU A 225 12.46 -6.66 -9.68
CA LEU A 225 11.23 -6.07 -10.20
C LEU A 225 10.09 -7.11 -10.30
N ASP A 226 10.38 -8.40 -10.15
CA ASP A 226 9.39 -9.47 -10.24
C ASP A 226 8.36 -9.43 -9.07
N PRO A 227 7.05 -9.39 -9.37
CA PRO A 227 5.98 -9.46 -8.37
C PRO A 227 6.12 -10.68 -7.45
N GLY A 228 5.98 -10.47 -6.14
CA GLY A 228 5.97 -11.55 -5.15
C GLY A 228 7.30 -11.86 -4.46
N THR A 229 8.40 -11.19 -4.82
CA THR A 229 9.68 -11.38 -4.13
C THR A 229 10.23 -10.03 -3.69
N MET A 230 9.70 -9.52 -2.56
CA MET A 230 10.14 -8.28 -1.93
C MET A 230 10.52 -8.54 -0.48
N VAL A 231 11.66 -7.98 -0.09
CA VAL A 231 12.14 -7.90 1.27
C VAL A 231 12.10 -6.44 1.67
N THR A 232 11.44 -6.16 2.78
CA THR A 232 11.29 -4.83 3.35
C THR A 232 12.10 -4.75 4.62
N ILE A 233 12.91 -3.72 4.76
CA ILE A 233 13.71 -3.49 5.95
C ILE A 233 13.35 -2.10 6.47
N SER A 234 12.76 -2.04 7.65
CA SER A 234 12.47 -0.81 8.39
C SER A 234 13.54 -0.60 9.45
N TYR A 235 14.11 0.60 9.52
CA TYR A 235 15.02 1.00 10.60
C TYR A 235 14.23 1.69 11.71
N GLU A 236 14.24 1.11 12.90
CA GLU A 236 13.46 1.61 14.04
C GLU A 236 14.36 1.87 15.24
N VAL A 237 14.10 2.96 15.97
CA VAL A 237 14.80 3.26 17.22
C VAL A 237 13.74 3.28 18.34
N PRO A 238 13.70 2.27 19.21
CA PRO A 238 12.66 2.18 20.24
C PRO A 238 12.68 3.39 21.19
N GLY A 239 11.52 4.01 21.39
CA GLY A 239 11.39 5.23 22.21
C GLY A 239 11.67 6.52 21.43
N GLU A 240 12.31 6.43 20.27
CA GLU A 240 12.27 7.47 19.26
C GLU A 240 10.91 7.32 18.57
N VAL A 241 9.95 8.13 18.99
CA VAL A 241 8.81 8.40 18.12
C VAL A 241 9.37 9.19 16.94
N THR A 242 8.83 9.06 15.73
CA THR A 242 8.92 10.14 14.74
C THR A 242 8.25 11.38 15.35
N GLN A 243 8.90 12.04 16.31
CA GLN A 243 8.76 13.47 16.49
C GLN A 243 9.53 14.08 15.34
N GLU A 244 8.81 14.06 14.21
CA GLU A 244 8.84 15.01 13.10
C GLU A 244 9.70 16.20 13.46
N THR A 245 10.84 16.34 12.78
CA THR A 245 11.82 17.42 12.94
C THR A 245 11.23 18.68 13.60
N GLU A 246 11.32 18.76 14.93
CA GLU A 246 10.89 19.92 15.72
C GLU A 246 11.83 21.07 15.35
N GLN A 247 11.52 21.79 14.28
CA GLN A 247 12.18 23.05 14.03
C GLN A 247 11.45 24.09 14.86
N ASP A 248 12.02 24.39 16.02
CA ASP A 248 11.58 25.50 16.84
C ASP A 248 11.89 26.81 16.12
N VAL A 249 10.83 27.44 15.62
CA VAL A 249 10.90 28.78 15.05
C VAL A 249 10.61 29.75 16.18
N VAL A 250 11.68 30.17 16.85
CA VAL A 250 11.61 31.16 17.93
C VAL A 250 11.55 32.55 17.31
N PHE A 251 10.56 33.36 17.71
CA PHE A 251 10.45 34.74 17.24
C PHE A 251 11.69 35.57 17.57
N GLY A 252 12.30 35.35 18.73
CA GLY A 252 13.42 36.16 19.22
C GLY A 252 13.02 37.64 19.28
N GLU A 253 13.82 38.49 18.63
CA GLU A 253 13.54 39.93 18.46
C GLU A 253 12.55 40.22 17.33
N LYS A 254 12.32 39.28 16.40
CA LYS A 254 11.41 39.49 15.28
C LYS A 254 9.98 39.62 15.77
N ALA A 255 9.26 40.60 15.23
CA ALA A 255 7.82 40.75 15.43
C ALA A 255 7.00 39.96 14.41
N LEU A 256 7.64 39.48 13.34
CA LEU A 256 6.98 38.81 12.22
C LEU A 256 7.80 37.60 11.80
N ILE A 257 7.13 36.47 11.59
CA ILE A 257 7.66 35.26 10.96
C ILE A 257 6.90 35.06 9.67
N GLN A 258 7.63 35.02 8.55
CA GLN A 258 7.07 34.75 7.23
C GLN A 258 7.19 33.26 6.88
N ILE A 259 6.14 32.70 6.29
CA ILE A 259 6.04 31.29 5.93
C ILE A 259 5.73 31.17 4.44
N GLY A 260 6.47 30.35 3.72
CA GLY A 260 6.23 30.13 2.29
C GLY A 260 7.26 29.22 1.64
N ARG A 261 7.11 28.94 0.34
CA ARG A 261 8.06 28.08 -0.39
C ARG A 261 9.35 28.79 -0.82
N ASP A 262 9.35 30.12 -0.86
CA ASP A 262 10.53 30.87 -1.24
C ASP A 262 11.63 30.71 -0.18
N PRO A 263 12.90 30.47 -0.57
CA PRO A 263 14.00 30.35 0.39
C PRO A 263 14.24 31.59 1.26
N SER A 264 13.68 32.76 0.91
CA SER A 264 13.80 33.98 1.71
C SER A 264 12.88 34.03 2.93
N ASN A 265 11.93 33.09 3.08
CA ASN A 265 11.04 33.04 4.23
C ASN A 265 11.76 32.58 5.49
N ASP A 266 11.25 32.97 6.66
CA ASP A 266 11.73 32.47 7.95
C ASP A 266 11.43 30.98 8.11
N VAL A 267 10.24 30.55 7.65
CA VAL A 267 9.83 29.14 7.60
C VAL A 267 9.65 28.73 6.16
N VAL A 268 10.63 28.00 5.64
CA VAL A 268 10.60 27.50 4.26
C VAL A 268 9.83 26.18 4.20
N ILE A 269 8.84 26.12 3.31
CA ILE A 269 8.07 24.93 2.99
C ILE A 269 8.20 24.65 1.50
N ALA A 270 9.18 23.83 1.12
CA ALA A 270 9.52 23.53 -0.26
C ALA A 270 8.52 22.57 -0.93
N SER A 271 7.29 23.04 -1.16
CA SER A 271 6.21 22.27 -1.78
C SER A 271 5.56 23.06 -2.93
N PRO A 272 5.20 22.39 -4.06
CA PRO A 272 4.55 23.05 -5.18
C PRO A 272 3.16 23.58 -4.85
N ASN A 273 2.51 23.11 -3.78
CA ASN A 273 1.19 23.57 -3.35
C ASN A 273 1.25 24.78 -2.40
N VAL A 274 2.44 25.32 -2.13
CA VAL A 274 2.63 26.42 -1.21
C VAL A 274 3.01 27.67 -2.01
N SER A 275 2.32 28.80 -1.81
CA SER A 275 2.71 30.08 -2.41
C SER A 275 4.10 30.52 -1.92
N ARG A 276 4.81 31.31 -2.73
CA ARG A 276 6.16 31.82 -2.41
C ARG A 276 6.17 32.53 -1.07
N PHE A 277 5.15 33.34 -0.83
CA PHE A 277 4.82 33.95 0.46
C PHE A 277 3.39 33.53 0.80
N HIS A 278 3.23 32.59 1.71
CA HIS A 278 1.96 31.90 1.93
C HIS A 278 1.18 32.49 3.09
N ALA A 279 1.85 32.63 4.23
CA ALA A 279 1.26 33.14 5.45
C ALA A 279 2.32 33.90 6.24
N GLN A 280 1.86 34.67 7.22
CA GLN A 280 2.73 35.28 8.21
C GLN A 280 2.13 35.13 9.59
N VAL A 281 2.97 35.00 10.60
CA VAL A 281 2.57 35.07 12.00
C VAL A 281 3.22 36.30 12.61
N GLU A 282 2.38 37.19 13.12
CA GLU A 282 2.79 38.45 13.74
C GLU A 282 2.61 38.36 15.26
N ARG A 283 3.63 38.78 15.99
CA ARG A 283 3.61 39.01 17.43
C ARG A 283 3.18 40.44 17.72
N VAL A 284 1.98 40.59 18.30
CA VAL A 284 1.43 41.87 18.76
C VAL A 284 1.40 41.87 20.28
N GLY A 285 2.39 42.52 20.90
CA GLY A 285 2.60 42.48 22.34
C GLY A 285 2.95 41.06 22.81
N GLN A 286 2.07 40.45 23.61
CA GLN A 286 2.20 39.06 24.11
C GLN A 286 1.30 38.06 23.37
N ARG A 287 0.63 38.51 22.30
CA ARG A 287 -0.29 37.67 21.51
C ARG A 287 0.24 37.49 20.10
N TYR A 288 -0.20 36.41 19.46
CA TYR A 288 0.18 36.06 18.10
C TYR A 288 -1.06 36.02 17.23
N ARG A 289 -0.95 36.48 15.99
CA ARG A 289 -1.99 36.31 14.98
C ARG A 289 -1.37 35.79 13.69
N VAL A 290 -2.08 34.89 13.02
CA VAL A 290 -1.72 34.41 11.68
C VAL A 290 -2.56 35.13 10.65
N GLU A 291 -1.96 35.44 9.51
CA GLU A 291 -2.63 36.01 8.35
C GLU A 291 -2.23 35.23 7.10
N ASP A 292 -3.22 34.84 6.30
CA ASP A 292 -2.99 34.26 4.97
C ASP A 292 -2.65 35.39 3.98
N LEU A 293 -1.54 35.25 3.25
CA LEU A 293 -1.05 36.25 2.29
C LEU A 293 -1.69 36.07 0.91
N ARG A 294 -2.99 35.76 0.87
CA ARG A 294 -3.75 35.39 -0.33
C ARG A 294 -3.11 34.21 -1.05
N SER A 295 -2.77 33.19 -0.27
CA SER A 295 -2.18 31.98 -0.79
C SER A 295 -3.14 31.26 -1.72
N SER A 296 -2.59 30.48 -2.66
CA SER A 296 -3.41 29.77 -3.65
C SER A 296 -4.26 28.65 -3.04
N ASN A 297 -3.75 28.02 -1.96
CA ASN A 297 -4.38 26.87 -1.34
C ASN A 297 -4.95 27.14 0.07
N GLY A 298 -4.78 28.35 0.58
CA GLY A 298 -5.28 28.79 1.88
C GLY A 298 -4.44 28.30 3.06
N THR A 299 -4.52 29.09 4.13
CA THR A 299 -4.04 28.75 5.47
C THR A 299 -5.22 28.29 6.32
N PHE A 300 -5.02 27.25 7.13
CA PHE A 300 -6.05 26.70 8.00
C PHE A 300 -5.62 26.80 9.46
N VAL A 301 -6.54 27.16 10.35
CA VAL A 301 -6.33 27.15 11.81
C VAL A 301 -7.31 26.19 12.44
N ASN A 302 -6.81 25.16 13.13
CA ASN A 302 -7.63 24.12 13.76
C ASN A 302 -8.63 23.45 12.80
N GLY A 303 -8.21 23.24 11.55
CA GLY A 303 -9.02 22.63 10.49
C GLY A 303 -9.89 23.60 9.68
N GLU A 304 -10.07 24.84 10.16
CA GLU A 304 -10.91 25.84 9.51
C GLU A 304 -10.06 26.78 8.63
N ARG A 305 -10.53 27.05 7.42
CA ARG A 305 -9.85 28.00 6.52
C ARG A 305 -9.99 29.41 7.07
N ILE A 306 -8.89 30.15 7.16
CA ILE A 306 -8.94 31.54 7.64
C ILE A 306 -9.20 32.52 6.51
N GLU A 307 -9.95 33.58 6.81
CA GLU A 307 -10.11 34.75 5.97
C GLU A 307 -9.52 35.98 6.70
N GLY A 308 -8.38 36.48 6.24
CA GLY A 308 -7.66 37.56 6.91
C GLY A 308 -6.87 37.09 8.13
N SER A 309 -6.83 37.92 9.19
CA SER A 309 -6.01 37.66 10.37
C SER A 309 -6.80 36.97 11.50
N VAL A 310 -6.26 35.90 12.07
CA VAL A 310 -6.84 35.16 13.20
C VAL A 310 -5.87 35.16 14.38
N TRP A 311 -6.37 35.48 15.58
CA TRP A 311 -5.59 35.40 16.81
C TRP A 311 -5.38 33.95 17.23
N LEU A 312 -4.13 33.60 17.53
CA LEU A 312 -3.72 32.27 17.96
C LEU A 312 -3.67 32.18 19.48
N LYS A 313 -4.07 31.03 19.99
CA LYS A 313 -3.87 30.57 21.36
C LYS A 313 -2.73 29.56 21.40
N PRO A 314 -2.12 29.32 22.57
CA PRO A 314 -1.26 28.15 22.74
C PRO A 314 -1.98 26.88 22.30
N ASP A 315 -1.25 25.99 21.66
CA ASP A 315 -1.68 24.72 21.07
C ASP A 315 -2.58 24.83 19.83
N ASP A 316 -2.90 26.03 19.36
CA ASP A 316 -3.55 26.19 18.06
C ASP A 316 -2.64 25.67 16.94
N THR A 317 -3.26 24.97 16.00
CA THR A 317 -2.60 24.37 14.84
C THR A 317 -2.80 25.24 13.62
N ILE A 318 -1.72 25.64 12.95
CA ILE A 318 -1.74 26.30 11.65
C ILE A 318 -1.29 25.27 10.61
N ARG A 319 -2.10 25.07 9.57
CA ARG A 319 -1.82 24.07 8.53
C ARG A 319 -1.71 24.73 7.16
N ILE A 320 -0.65 24.34 6.45
CA ILE A 320 -0.31 24.79 5.09
C ILE A 320 0.08 23.55 4.29
N GLY A 321 -0.84 23.05 3.46
CA GLY A 321 -0.70 21.74 2.81
C GLY A 321 -0.48 20.62 3.84
N GLN A 322 0.52 19.78 3.61
CA GLN A 322 0.91 18.66 4.49
C GLN A 322 1.72 19.09 5.72
N HIS A 323 1.94 20.38 5.93
CA HIS A 323 2.77 20.85 7.04
C HIS A 323 1.90 21.47 8.13
N ARG A 324 2.18 21.07 9.36
CA ARG A 324 1.48 21.50 10.56
C ARG A 324 2.43 22.30 11.42
N LEU A 325 2.00 23.48 11.85
CA LEU A 325 2.72 24.36 12.74
C LEU A 325 1.89 24.49 14.01
N VAL A 326 2.49 24.32 15.18
CA VAL A 326 1.78 24.45 16.45
C VAL A 326 2.27 25.68 17.19
N MET A 327 1.34 26.51 17.64
CA MET A 327 1.64 27.69 18.42
C MET A 327 2.03 27.28 19.85
N GLY A 328 3.32 27.40 20.18
CA GLY A 328 3.80 27.29 21.55
C GLY A 328 3.51 28.55 22.37
N LYS A 329 4.16 28.68 23.54
CA LYS A 329 4.01 29.91 24.34
C LYS A 329 4.61 31.14 23.64
N ASN A 330 5.83 30.99 23.09
CA ASN A 330 6.60 32.06 22.44
C ASN A 330 7.32 31.64 21.14
N GLN A 331 6.94 30.48 20.60
CA GLN A 331 7.58 29.90 19.41
C GLN A 331 6.53 29.20 18.56
N ILE A 332 6.86 28.98 17.30
CA ILE A 332 6.09 28.11 16.42
C ILE A 332 6.91 26.84 16.27
N VAL A 333 6.32 25.70 16.64
CA VAL A 333 6.95 24.40 16.44
C VAL A 333 6.46 23.89 15.09
N LYS A 334 7.39 23.68 14.16
CA LYS A 334 7.06 23.05 12.88
C LYS A 334 7.07 21.54 13.03
N TYR A 335 5.94 20.92 12.68
CA TYR A 335 5.79 19.49 12.49
C TYR A 335 5.77 19.21 10.99
N ASP A 336 6.66 18.32 10.58
CA ASP A 336 6.72 17.89 9.20
C ASP A 336 5.91 16.61 8.98
N ASP A 337 4.59 16.76 8.86
CA ASP A 337 3.71 15.63 8.52
C ASP A 337 3.89 15.17 7.05
N SER A 338 4.88 15.70 6.30
CA SER A 338 5.19 15.28 4.92
C SER A 338 5.79 13.87 4.82
N ASN A 339 6.07 13.21 5.96
CA ASN A 339 6.52 11.83 6.01
C ASN A 339 5.43 10.80 5.60
N GLY A 340 4.33 11.28 5.04
CA GLY A 340 3.20 10.53 4.50
C GLY A 340 1.97 10.68 5.38
N LEU A 341 0.80 10.60 4.74
CA LEU A 341 -0.48 10.82 5.41
C LEU A 341 -1.04 9.47 5.90
N ARG A 342 -1.38 9.40 7.19
CA ARG A 342 -2.12 8.30 7.81
C ARG A 342 -3.61 8.48 7.54
N VAL A 343 -4.32 7.38 7.27
CA VAL A 343 -5.77 7.39 7.07
C VAL A 343 -6.43 6.40 8.03
N ASP A 344 -7.38 6.87 8.83
CA ASP A 344 -8.20 6.02 9.70
C ASP A 344 -9.67 6.10 9.27
N ALA A 345 -10.18 5.03 8.66
CA ALA A 345 -11.58 4.88 8.32
C ALA A 345 -12.31 4.19 9.49
N ILE A 346 -13.36 4.81 10.01
CA ILE A 346 -14.04 4.37 11.23
C ILE A 346 -15.52 4.12 10.95
N ASN A 347 -15.94 2.88 11.15
CA ASN A 347 -17.32 2.40 11.09
C ASN A 347 -18.05 2.79 9.80
N LEU A 348 -17.38 2.68 8.65
CA LEU A 348 -17.92 3.11 7.38
C LEU A 348 -19.17 2.31 7.02
N ASN A 349 -20.28 3.02 6.90
CA ASN A 349 -21.55 2.54 6.39
C ASN A 349 -22.01 3.42 5.23
N LYS A 350 -22.60 2.84 4.17
CA LYS A 350 -23.11 3.64 3.04
C LYS A 350 -24.51 3.18 2.65
N TRP A 351 -25.50 3.82 3.24
CA TRP A 351 -26.90 3.60 2.91
C TRP A 351 -27.27 4.42 1.69
N VAL A 352 -27.65 3.76 0.60
CA VAL A 352 -28.15 4.40 -0.63
C VAL A 352 -29.68 4.40 -0.68
N ARG A 353 -30.31 3.49 0.07
CA ARG A 353 -31.76 3.43 0.32
C ARG A 353 -31.97 2.92 1.75
N LYS A 354 -33.22 2.98 2.25
CA LYS A 354 -33.57 2.57 3.62
C LYS A 354 -33.21 1.10 3.93
N ASP A 355 -33.19 0.26 2.91
CA ASP A 355 -32.98 -1.19 2.97
C ASP A 355 -31.69 -1.63 2.25
N LEU A 356 -30.92 -0.70 1.70
CA LEU A 356 -29.72 -1.00 0.91
C LEU A 356 -28.51 -0.25 1.46
N ASN A 357 -27.73 -0.96 2.26
CA ASN A 357 -26.39 -0.57 2.67
C ASN A 357 -25.36 -1.24 1.76
N ILE A 358 -24.41 -0.47 1.23
CA ILE A 358 -23.39 -0.96 0.29
C ILE A 358 -21.97 -0.90 0.85
N LEU A 359 -21.79 -0.46 2.10
CA LEU A 359 -20.59 -0.65 2.92
C LEU A 359 -21.02 -1.03 4.35
N GLN A 360 -20.46 -2.09 4.92
CA GLN A 360 -21.00 -2.70 6.14
C GLN A 360 -20.00 -2.57 7.28
N ASN A 361 -20.12 -1.48 8.05
CA ASN A 361 -19.33 -1.22 9.27
C ASN A 361 -17.82 -1.49 9.10
N ILE A 362 -17.20 -0.85 8.11
CA ILE A 362 -15.79 -1.09 7.77
C ILE A 362 -14.90 -0.14 8.57
N SER A 363 -13.95 -0.68 9.33
CA SER A 363 -12.92 0.08 10.04
C SER A 363 -11.53 -0.41 9.66
N VAL A 364 -10.69 0.48 9.11
CA VAL A 364 -9.34 0.15 8.63
C VAL A 364 -8.40 1.34 8.82
N SER A 365 -7.09 1.07 8.91
CA SER A 365 -6.06 2.09 9.09
C SER A 365 -4.88 1.90 8.15
N PHE A 366 -4.57 2.93 7.36
CA PHE A 366 -3.46 2.99 6.43
C PHE A 366 -2.36 3.84 7.03
N LYS A 367 -1.19 3.24 7.23
CA LYS A 367 -0.02 3.96 7.74
C LYS A 367 0.61 4.78 6.61
N PRO A 368 1.36 5.84 6.96
CA PRO A 368 2.17 6.58 5.98
C PRO A 368 3.01 5.65 5.11
N LYS A 369 3.13 5.98 3.81
CA LYS A 369 3.96 5.27 2.82
C LYS A 369 3.51 3.83 2.48
N GLU A 370 2.33 3.41 2.96
CA GLU A 370 1.78 2.11 2.60
C GLU A 370 1.20 2.13 1.18
N PHE A 371 1.41 1.03 0.45
CA PHE A 371 0.67 0.72 -0.77
C PHE A 371 -0.41 -0.30 -0.45
N ILE A 372 -1.67 0.10 -0.59
CA ILE A 372 -2.86 -0.68 -0.29
C ILE A 372 -3.55 -1.03 -1.59
N VAL A 373 -3.89 -2.31 -1.74
CA VAL A 373 -4.63 -2.81 -2.88
C VAL A 373 -6.03 -3.25 -2.46
N VAL A 374 -7.05 -2.71 -3.13
CA VAL A 374 -8.45 -3.04 -2.91
C VAL A 374 -8.92 -4.00 -3.99
N VAL A 375 -9.24 -5.23 -3.60
CA VAL A 375 -9.76 -6.29 -4.48
C VAL A 375 -11.14 -6.76 -4.04
N GLY A 376 -11.82 -7.47 -4.93
CA GLY A 376 -13.16 -8.00 -4.67
C GLY A 376 -14.00 -8.06 -5.94
N GLN A 377 -15.11 -8.78 -5.86
CA GLN A 377 -16.02 -8.94 -7.01
C GLN A 377 -16.58 -7.59 -7.50
N SER A 378 -16.97 -7.54 -8.78
CA SER A 378 -17.73 -6.38 -9.29
C SER A 378 -19.01 -6.20 -8.46
N GLY A 379 -19.32 -4.95 -8.10
CA GLY A 379 -20.43 -4.65 -7.18
C GLY A 379 -20.16 -4.95 -5.70
N GLY A 380 -18.92 -5.32 -5.32
CA GLY A 380 -18.52 -5.51 -3.92
C GLY A 380 -18.36 -4.21 -3.10
N GLY A 381 -18.51 -3.04 -3.72
CA GLY A 381 -18.40 -1.74 -3.05
C GLY A 381 -17.00 -1.10 -3.10
N LYS A 382 -16.07 -1.58 -3.93
CA LYS A 382 -14.68 -1.07 -4.03
C LYS A 382 -14.59 0.43 -4.30
N SER A 383 -15.17 0.91 -5.42
CA SER A 383 -15.18 2.34 -5.74
C SER A 383 -15.94 3.14 -4.69
N THR A 384 -17.02 2.60 -4.13
CA THR A 384 -17.75 3.26 -3.03
C THR A 384 -16.91 3.42 -1.77
N PHE A 385 -16.14 2.38 -1.41
CA PHE A 385 -15.21 2.41 -0.29
C PHE A 385 -14.12 3.46 -0.52
N VAL A 386 -13.48 3.45 -1.70
CA VAL A 386 -12.44 4.43 -2.04
C VAL A 386 -12.98 5.85 -2.10
N ASP A 387 -14.14 6.09 -2.72
CA ASP A 387 -14.77 7.41 -2.74
C ASP A 387 -15.11 7.93 -1.33
N ALA A 388 -15.51 7.02 -0.42
CA ALA A 388 -15.79 7.36 0.97
C ALA A 388 -14.49 7.71 1.72
N VAL A 389 -13.46 6.87 1.60
CA VAL A 389 -12.16 7.11 2.24
C VAL A 389 -11.44 8.34 1.66
N ALA A 390 -11.63 8.64 0.38
CA ALA A 390 -11.09 9.84 -0.25
C ALA A 390 -11.89 11.11 0.07
N GLY A 391 -13.05 11.01 0.75
CA GLY A 391 -13.89 12.16 1.11
C GLY A 391 -14.81 12.69 -0.01
N TYR A 392 -14.66 12.23 -1.26
CA TYR A 392 -15.49 12.70 -2.39
C TYR A 392 -16.97 12.28 -2.28
N ARG A 393 -17.23 11.09 -1.72
CA ARG A 393 -18.60 10.62 -1.45
C ARG A 393 -18.71 10.09 -0.02
N PRO A 394 -18.87 10.98 0.98
CA PRO A 394 -18.86 10.60 2.38
C PRO A 394 -19.78 9.43 2.71
N ALA A 395 -19.31 8.53 3.57
CA ALA A 395 -20.13 7.49 4.18
C ALA A 395 -21.26 8.08 5.02
N THR A 396 -22.32 7.31 5.26
CA THR A 396 -23.46 7.70 6.09
C THR A 396 -23.02 7.86 7.55
N PRO A 397 -23.36 8.97 8.23
CA PRO A 397 -23.10 9.13 9.67
C PRO A 397 -23.62 7.94 10.50
N PRO A 398 -22.96 7.58 11.61
CA PRO A 398 -21.84 8.27 12.27
C PRO A 398 -20.44 7.85 11.77
N SER A 399 -20.32 7.39 10.52
CA SER A 399 -19.04 7.07 9.87
C SER A 399 -18.09 8.27 9.88
N ARG A 400 -16.79 8.03 10.09
CA ARG A 400 -15.74 9.06 10.03
C ARG A 400 -14.54 8.58 9.22
N VAL A 401 -13.83 9.51 8.60
CA VAL A 401 -12.52 9.25 8.00
C VAL A 401 -11.57 10.34 8.48
N LEU A 402 -10.50 9.93 9.14
CA LEU A 402 -9.48 10.83 9.66
C LEU A 402 -8.24 10.76 8.77
N VAL A 403 -7.67 11.91 8.43
CA VAL A 403 -6.34 12.02 7.81
C VAL A 403 -5.45 12.83 8.74
N ASN A 404 -4.45 12.19 9.35
CA ASN A 404 -3.64 12.76 10.44
C ASN A 404 -4.53 13.52 11.46
N ASP A 405 -5.52 12.82 12.01
CA ASP A 405 -6.51 13.31 12.99
C ASP A 405 -7.55 14.34 12.48
N ILE A 406 -7.46 14.78 11.23
CA ILE A 406 -8.47 15.67 10.61
C ILE A 406 -9.63 14.85 10.08
N ASP A 407 -10.84 15.06 10.62
CA ASP A 407 -12.06 14.48 10.04
C ASP A 407 -12.38 15.14 8.70
N ILE A 408 -12.13 14.39 7.62
CA ILE A 408 -12.23 14.90 6.26
C ILE A 408 -13.67 15.05 5.77
N TYR A 409 -14.65 14.47 6.48
CA TYR A 409 -16.06 14.69 6.15
C TYR A 409 -16.54 16.07 6.61
N SER A 410 -15.90 16.64 7.64
CA SER A 410 -16.19 17.99 8.13
C SER A 410 -15.21 19.03 7.60
N HIS A 411 -13.94 18.66 7.40
CA HIS A 411 -12.86 19.61 7.05
C HIS A 411 -12.16 19.20 5.75
N PHE A 412 -12.92 18.83 4.72
CA PHE A 412 -12.37 18.32 3.45
C PHE A 412 -11.38 19.28 2.80
N ASP A 413 -11.68 20.58 2.80
CA ASP A 413 -10.84 21.60 2.17
C ASP A 413 -9.45 21.68 2.78
N ALA A 414 -9.30 21.33 4.07
CA ALA A 414 -8.01 21.33 4.74
C ALA A 414 -7.04 20.31 4.12
N VAL A 415 -7.54 19.19 3.58
CA VAL A 415 -6.72 18.06 3.06
C VAL A 415 -6.86 17.83 1.56
N ARG A 416 -7.84 18.46 0.90
CA ARG A 416 -8.20 18.22 -0.50
C ARG A 416 -7.00 18.33 -1.46
N ASN A 417 -6.11 19.29 -1.23
CA ASN A 417 -4.94 19.51 -2.10
C ASN A 417 -3.82 18.47 -1.91
N ASP A 418 -3.90 17.67 -0.85
CA ASP A 418 -2.96 16.59 -0.57
C ASP A 418 -3.48 15.22 -1.08
N ILE A 419 -4.72 15.18 -1.58
CA ILE A 419 -5.36 14.01 -2.16
C ILE A 419 -5.29 14.10 -3.68
N GLY A 420 -4.67 13.11 -4.32
CA GLY A 420 -4.76 12.89 -5.76
C GLY A 420 -5.68 11.71 -6.06
N PHE A 421 -6.51 11.83 -7.09
CA PHE A 421 -7.47 10.79 -7.45
C PHE A 421 -7.46 10.53 -8.95
N VAL A 422 -7.10 9.30 -9.33
CA VAL A 422 -7.08 8.84 -10.72
C VAL A 422 -8.34 8.02 -10.97
N PRO A 423 -9.31 8.54 -11.75
CA PRO A 423 -10.51 7.79 -12.09
C PRO A 423 -10.22 6.64 -13.07
N GLN A 424 -11.20 5.74 -13.19
CA GLN A 424 -11.12 4.61 -14.13
C GLN A 424 -10.97 5.08 -15.58
N LYS A 425 -11.81 6.04 -16.01
CA LYS A 425 -11.74 6.63 -17.35
C LYS A 425 -10.67 7.72 -17.39
N ASP A 426 -9.73 7.61 -18.33
CA ASP A 426 -8.69 8.63 -18.51
C ASP A 426 -9.30 9.95 -18.99
N ILE A 427 -8.92 11.02 -18.30
CA ILE A 427 -9.34 12.39 -18.62
C ILE A 427 -8.09 13.15 -19.07
N ILE A 428 -7.65 12.89 -20.30
CA ILE A 428 -6.46 13.51 -20.89
C ILE A 428 -6.75 14.02 -22.31
N HIS A 429 -6.15 15.15 -22.67
CA HIS A 429 -6.28 15.73 -24.01
C HIS A 429 -5.36 15.00 -24.98
N MET A 430 -5.94 14.27 -25.94
CA MET A 430 -5.20 13.37 -26.83
C MET A 430 -4.37 14.11 -27.87
N GLU A 431 -4.74 15.36 -28.18
CA GLU A 431 -4.11 16.22 -29.18
C GLU A 431 -2.83 16.91 -28.66
N LEU A 432 -2.64 16.94 -27.34
CA LEU A 432 -1.45 17.54 -26.73
C LEU A 432 -0.28 16.55 -26.71
N THR A 433 0.94 17.08 -26.71
CA THR A 433 2.11 16.29 -26.31
C THR A 433 2.08 15.98 -24.82
N VAL A 434 2.80 14.95 -24.39
CA VAL A 434 2.89 14.59 -22.97
C VAL A 434 3.33 15.77 -22.12
N TYR A 435 4.38 16.48 -22.55
CA TYR A 435 4.88 17.66 -21.84
C TYR A 435 3.82 18.75 -21.77
N GLN A 436 3.14 19.06 -22.88
CA GLN A 436 2.10 20.08 -22.91
C GLN A 436 0.91 19.74 -21.99
N ALA A 437 0.48 18.48 -21.93
CA ALA A 437 -0.62 18.08 -21.05
C ALA A 437 -0.25 18.24 -19.56
N LEU A 438 0.98 17.84 -19.19
CA LEU A 438 1.48 17.99 -17.82
C LEU A 438 1.73 19.46 -17.46
N ASP A 439 2.31 20.25 -18.35
CA ASP A 439 2.51 21.69 -18.15
C ASP A 439 1.18 22.43 -18.06
N TYR A 440 0.18 22.06 -18.87
CA TYR A 440 -1.17 22.62 -18.79
C TYR A 440 -1.84 22.32 -17.45
N ALA A 441 -1.76 21.07 -16.97
CA ALA A 441 -2.24 20.71 -15.64
C ALA A 441 -1.51 21.50 -14.54
N ALA A 442 -0.21 21.71 -14.69
CA ALA A 442 0.59 22.50 -13.76
C ALA A 442 0.20 23.99 -13.76
N GLN A 443 -0.10 24.59 -14.91
CA GLN A 443 -0.60 25.97 -14.98
C GLN A 443 -1.94 26.15 -14.26
N LEU A 444 -2.80 25.12 -14.27
CA LEU A 444 -4.12 25.19 -13.62
C LEU A 444 -4.06 24.92 -12.11
N ARG A 445 -3.14 24.06 -11.65
CA ARG A 445 -3.14 23.53 -10.28
C ARG A 445 -2.03 24.08 -9.39
N MET A 446 -0.94 24.60 -9.97
CA MET A 446 0.13 25.22 -9.17
C MET A 446 -0.21 26.68 -8.85
N PRO A 447 0.33 27.24 -7.75
CA PRO A 447 0.18 28.63 -7.39
C PRO A 447 0.48 29.60 -8.54
N ALA A 448 -0.27 30.69 -8.64
CA ALA A 448 -0.11 31.68 -9.72
C ALA A 448 1.28 32.35 -9.74
N ASP A 449 1.99 32.34 -8.61
CA ASP A 449 3.36 32.84 -8.47
C ASP A 449 4.44 31.80 -8.85
N THR A 450 4.06 30.65 -9.42
CA THR A 450 4.96 29.62 -9.93
C THR A 450 5.66 30.10 -11.20
N THR A 451 6.99 30.17 -11.13
CA THR A 451 7.81 30.56 -12.29
C THR A 451 7.80 29.47 -13.36
N ALA A 452 8.09 29.86 -14.61
CA ALA A 452 8.19 28.90 -15.72
C ALA A 452 9.27 27.83 -15.46
N ALA A 453 10.38 28.19 -14.81
CA ALA A 453 11.46 27.26 -14.47
C ALA A 453 11.03 26.25 -13.39
N GLU A 454 10.37 26.69 -12.32
CA GLU A 454 9.85 25.79 -11.28
C GLU A 454 8.83 24.82 -11.85
N ARG A 455 7.91 25.33 -12.69
CA ARG A 455 6.91 24.50 -13.36
C ARG A 455 7.55 23.47 -14.30
N HIS A 456 8.51 23.90 -15.12
CA HIS A 456 9.28 23.01 -15.99
C HIS A 456 9.96 21.90 -15.20
N ASN A 457 10.66 22.25 -14.12
CA ASN A 457 11.34 21.29 -13.25
C ASN A 457 10.35 20.28 -12.66
N ARG A 458 9.16 20.74 -12.22
CA ARG A 458 8.12 19.85 -11.71
C ARG A 458 7.60 18.88 -12.77
N VAL A 459 7.36 19.35 -13.99
CA VAL A 459 6.93 18.51 -15.12
C VAL A 459 7.99 17.45 -15.44
N MET A 460 9.27 17.84 -15.49
CA MET A 460 10.38 16.93 -15.76
C MET A 460 10.56 15.88 -14.64
N GLU A 461 10.35 16.26 -13.37
CA GLU A 461 10.33 15.33 -12.24
C GLU A 461 9.22 14.28 -12.40
N VAL A 462 7.99 14.70 -12.73
CA VAL A 462 6.87 13.77 -12.97
C VAL A 462 7.13 12.86 -14.17
N LEU A 463 7.68 13.38 -15.27
CA LEU A 463 8.07 12.57 -16.42
C LEU A 463 9.10 11.49 -16.05
N ALA A 464 10.06 11.82 -15.18
CA ALA A 464 11.06 10.88 -14.71
C ALA A 464 10.43 9.80 -13.81
N ASP A 465 9.55 10.18 -12.88
CA ASP A 465 8.85 9.22 -12.01
C ASP A 465 8.04 8.20 -12.83
N LEU A 466 7.39 8.67 -13.90
CA LEU A 466 6.56 7.86 -14.81
C LEU A 466 7.34 7.06 -15.86
N ASP A 467 8.67 7.27 -15.97
CA ASP A 467 9.50 6.74 -17.05
C ASP A 467 8.99 7.14 -18.46
N LEU A 468 8.62 8.41 -18.60
CA LEU A 468 8.09 9.01 -19.84
C LEU A 468 8.95 10.15 -20.39
N THR A 469 10.10 10.46 -19.80
CA THR A 469 10.97 11.57 -20.24
C THR A 469 11.33 11.49 -21.73
N HIS A 470 11.58 10.28 -22.24
CA HIS A 470 11.91 10.03 -23.65
C HIS A 470 10.71 10.18 -24.60
N ARG A 471 9.48 10.30 -24.09
CA ARG A 471 8.23 10.50 -24.84
C ARG A 471 7.63 11.89 -24.65
N LYS A 472 8.32 12.80 -23.98
CA LYS A 472 7.77 14.11 -23.58
C LYS A 472 7.17 14.91 -24.74
N ASP A 473 7.75 14.82 -25.94
CA ASP A 473 7.34 15.58 -27.14
C ASP A 473 6.40 14.79 -28.07
N VAL A 474 6.01 13.56 -27.67
CA VAL A 474 5.08 12.72 -28.44
C VAL A 474 3.64 13.12 -28.12
N GLN A 475 2.79 13.20 -29.14
CA GLN A 475 1.34 13.40 -28.96
C GLN A 475 0.73 12.20 -28.23
N ILE A 476 -0.16 12.47 -27.28
CA ILE A 476 -0.75 11.44 -26.41
C ILE A 476 -1.53 10.39 -27.22
N SER A 477 -2.20 10.81 -28.29
CA SER A 477 -2.87 9.90 -29.24
C SER A 477 -1.96 8.83 -29.86
N GLY A 478 -0.65 9.10 -29.94
CA GLY A 478 0.37 8.18 -30.46
C GLY A 478 1.01 7.27 -29.42
N LEU A 479 0.60 7.34 -28.15
CA LEU A 479 1.10 6.50 -27.08
C LEU A 479 0.33 5.18 -26.98
N SER A 480 0.97 4.15 -26.41
CA SER A 480 0.25 2.92 -26.03
C SER A 480 -0.76 3.20 -24.90
N GLY A 481 -1.79 2.36 -24.75
CA GLY A 481 -2.78 2.53 -23.67
C GLY A 481 -2.15 2.60 -22.26
N GLY A 482 -1.12 1.79 -22.01
CA GLY A 482 -0.35 1.86 -20.76
C GLY A 482 0.39 3.18 -20.55
N GLN A 483 0.97 3.73 -21.61
CA GLN A 483 1.64 5.03 -21.57
C GLN A 483 0.61 6.16 -21.38
N GLN A 484 -0.53 6.13 -22.07
CA GLN A 484 -1.63 7.06 -21.85
C GLN A 484 -2.11 7.04 -20.40
N LYS A 485 -2.23 5.85 -19.80
CA LYS A 485 -2.60 5.73 -18.39
C LYS A 485 -1.57 6.36 -17.45
N ARG A 486 -0.28 6.16 -17.72
CA ARG A 486 0.81 6.84 -16.98
C ARG A 486 0.72 8.36 -17.11
N VAL A 487 0.37 8.90 -18.29
CA VAL A 487 0.13 10.34 -18.44
C VAL A 487 -1.04 10.79 -17.58
N SER A 488 -2.16 10.06 -17.55
CA SER A 488 -3.31 10.38 -16.68
C SER A 488 -2.92 10.38 -15.19
N ILE A 489 -2.06 9.46 -14.77
CA ILE A 489 -1.48 9.44 -13.42
C ILE A 489 -0.60 10.68 -13.19
N GLY A 490 0.20 11.06 -14.19
CA GLY A 490 1.08 12.23 -14.14
C GLY A 490 0.36 13.54 -13.90
N VAL A 491 -0.81 13.72 -14.51
CA VAL A 491 -1.65 14.91 -14.30
C VAL A 491 -1.98 15.10 -12.83
N GLU A 492 -2.29 14.01 -12.10
CA GLU A 492 -2.55 14.08 -10.66
C GLU A 492 -1.28 14.21 -9.83
N LEU A 493 -0.16 13.64 -10.29
CA LEU A 493 1.11 13.75 -9.58
C LEU A 493 1.66 15.17 -9.57
N ILE A 494 1.30 16.05 -10.50
CA ILE A 494 1.80 17.44 -10.58
C ILE A 494 1.80 18.16 -9.22
N THR A 495 0.74 18.00 -8.41
CA THR A 495 0.60 18.67 -7.11
C THR A 495 1.31 17.97 -5.95
N LYS A 496 2.12 16.94 -6.20
CA LYS A 496 2.77 16.10 -5.16
C LYS A 496 1.78 15.64 -4.06
N PRO A 497 0.68 14.94 -4.42
CA PRO A 497 -0.27 14.46 -3.43
C PRO A 497 0.41 13.46 -2.47
N GLY A 498 0.09 13.57 -1.18
CA GLY A 498 0.55 12.67 -0.13
C GLY A 498 -0.33 11.44 0.02
N LEU A 499 -1.64 11.58 -0.26
CA LEU A 499 -2.60 10.48 -0.42
C LEU A 499 -2.96 10.32 -1.89
N PHE A 500 -2.86 9.09 -2.41
CA PHE A 500 -3.09 8.85 -3.82
C PHE A 500 -4.05 7.68 -4.03
N PHE A 501 -5.21 7.96 -4.62
CA PHE A 501 -6.25 6.98 -4.89
C PHE A 501 -6.33 6.70 -6.39
N LEU A 502 -6.44 5.42 -6.76
CA LEU A 502 -6.60 5.01 -8.14
C LEU A 502 -7.74 4.00 -8.28
N ASP A 503 -8.72 4.32 -9.13
CA ASP A 503 -9.85 3.43 -9.41
C ASP A 503 -9.60 2.63 -10.70
N GLU A 504 -9.35 1.33 -10.55
CA GLU A 504 -9.12 0.36 -11.64
C GLU A 504 -8.13 0.84 -12.73
N PRO A 505 -6.96 1.40 -12.37
CA PRO A 505 -6.07 1.98 -13.37
C PRO A 505 -5.39 0.93 -14.25
N THR A 506 -5.44 -0.36 -13.88
CA THR A 506 -4.85 -1.46 -14.64
C THR A 506 -5.84 -2.11 -15.63
N SER A 507 -7.10 -1.67 -15.64
CA SER A 507 -8.13 -2.28 -16.48
C SER A 507 -7.81 -2.14 -17.97
N GLY A 508 -7.89 -3.26 -18.71
CA GLY A 508 -7.61 -3.29 -20.15
C GLY A 508 -6.13 -3.24 -20.53
N LEU A 509 -5.21 -3.27 -19.56
CA LEU A 509 -3.77 -3.36 -19.83
C LEU A 509 -3.34 -4.83 -20.01
N ASP A 510 -2.31 -5.06 -20.84
CA ASP A 510 -1.67 -6.36 -20.88
C ASP A 510 -0.93 -6.66 -19.56
N PRO A 511 -0.69 -7.94 -19.22
CA PRO A 511 -0.08 -8.32 -17.95
C PRO A 511 1.29 -7.68 -17.65
N GLY A 512 2.09 -7.41 -18.69
CA GLY A 512 3.40 -6.77 -18.54
C GLY A 512 3.26 -5.30 -18.14
N THR A 513 2.40 -4.57 -18.85
CA THR A 513 2.09 -3.18 -18.53
C THR A 513 1.43 -3.02 -17.16
N GLU A 514 0.51 -3.91 -16.80
CA GLU A 514 -0.11 -3.95 -15.47
C GLU A 514 0.95 -4.12 -14.36
N THR A 515 1.89 -5.05 -14.57
CA THR A 515 3.00 -5.28 -13.64
C THR A 515 3.87 -4.03 -13.48
N ALA A 516 4.21 -3.38 -14.59
CA ALA A 516 5.01 -2.16 -14.56
C ALA A 516 4.28 -0.99 -13.87
N LEU A 517 2.94 -0.92 -13.98
CA LEU A 517 2.13 0.06 -13.27
C LEU A 517 2.09 -0.21 -11.76
N MET A 518 1.95 -1.47 -11.34
CA MET A 518 1.99 -1.85 -9.92
C MET A 518 3.37 -1.54 -9.29
N GLN A 519 4.46 -1.81 -10.02
CA GLN A 519 5.81 -1.42 -9.60
C GLN A 519 5.96 0.11 -9.50
N LEU A 520 5.38 0.87 -10.44
CA LEU A 520 5.35 2.33 -10.36
C LEU A 520 4.64 2.79 -9.09
N MET A 521 3.48 2.24 -8.76
CA MET A 521 2.77 2.58 -7.51
C MET A 521 3.62 2.25 -6.28
N ARG A 522 4.24 1.06 -6.22
CA ARG A 522 5.16 0.70 -5.13
C ARG A 522 6.29 1.73 -4.97
N ARG A 523 6.96 2.11 -6.08
CA ARG A 523 8.03 3.13 -6.04
C ARG A 523 7.51 4.49 -5.56
N LEU A 524 6.36 4.93 -6.04
CA LEU A 524 5.76 6.21 -5.62
C LEU A 524 5.37 6.21 -4.14
N ALA A 525 4.98 5.05 -3.60
CA ALA A 525 4.70 4.89 -2.17
C ALA A 525 5.98 4.93 -1.33
N ASP A 526 7.03 4.25 -1.78
CA ASP A 526 8.35 4.30 -1.14
C ASP A 526 8.95 5.72 -1.13
N GLN A 527 8.59 6.56 -2.11
CA GLN A 527 8.93 8.00 -2.16
C GLN A 527 8.13 8.87 -1.17
N GLY A 528 7.27 8.30 -0.32
CA GLY A 528 6.57 9.03 0.74
C GLY A 528 5.04 9.07 0.65
N ARG A 529 4.44 8.48 -0.39
CA ARG A 529 2.99 8.56 -0.63
C ARG A 529 2.26 7.37 -0.02
N THR A 530 1.09 7.60 0.56
CA THR A 530 0.17 6.50 0.88
C THR A 530 -0.75 6.29 -0.31
N ILE A 531 -0.75 5.09 -0.88
CA ILE A 531 -1.43 4.79 -2.14
C ILE A 531 -2.51 3.74 -1.94
N ILE A 532 -3.71 4.00 -2.43
CA ILE A 532 -4.83 3.05 -2.43
C ILE A 532 -5.23 2.80 -3.88
N LEU A 533 -5.10 1.56 -4.34
CA LEU A 533 -5.39 1.18 -5.72
C LEU A 533 -6.46 0.08 -5.77
N ILE A 534 -7.53 0.33 -6.50
CA ILE A 534 -8.51 -0.70 -6.84
C ILE A 534 -8.00 -1.46 -8.06
N THR A 535 -8.00 -2.79 -8.01
CA THR A 535 -7.71 -3.61 -9.18
C THR A 535 -8.40 -4.97 -9.11
N HIS A 536 -8.48 -5.62 -10.27
CA HIS A 536 -8.82 -7.04 -10.40
C HIS A 536 -7.57 -7.92 -10.52
N ALA A 537 -6.37 -7.32 -10.59
CA ALA A 537 -5.11 -8.03 -10.66
C ALA A 537 -4.88 -8.81 -9.37
N THR A 538 -4.80 -10.14 -9.46
CA THR A 538 -4.52 -10.99 -8.29
C THR A 538 -3.03 -11.31 -8.15
N LYS A 539 -2.28 -11.35 -9.26
CA LYS A 539 -0.86 -11.74 -9.26
C LYS A 539 0.08 -10.70 -8.65
N ASN A 540 -0.25 -9.42 -8.82
CA ASN A 540 0.63 -8.30 -8.42
C ASN A 540 0.29 -7.74 -7.03
N VAL A 541 -0.69 -8.34 -6.35
CA VAL A 541 -1.14 -7.92 -5.01
C VAL A 541 -0.01 -8.06 -3.98
N MET A 542 0.94 -8.97 -4.21
CA MET A 542 2.11 -9.16 -3.34
C MET A 542 3.07 -7.96 -3.31
N LEU A 543 2.90 -6.97 -4.19
CA LEU A 543 3.65 -5.70 -4.13
C LEU A 543 3.05 -4.72 -3.10
N ALA A 544 1.82 -4.95 -2.66
CA ALA A 544 1.14 -4.15 -1.66
C ALA A 544 1.66 -4.46 -0.26
N ASP A 545 1.68 -3.47 0.63
CA ASP A 545 1.89 -3.71 2.06
C ASP A 545 0.61 -4.29 2.69
N LYS A 546 -0.56 -3.92 2.16
CA LYS A 546 -1.86 -4.42 2.63
C LYS A 546 -2.86 -4.63 1.50
N VAL A 547 -3.79 -5.54 1.74
CA VAL A 547 -4.90 -5.88 0.87
C VAL A 547 -6.21 -5.65 1.62
N ILE A 548 -7.15 -5.01 0.95
CA ILE A 548 -8.55 -5.00 1.35
C ILE A 548 -9.30 -5.93 0.41
N PHE A 549 -9.94 -6.96 0.95
CA PHE A 549 -10.86 -7.79 0.20
C PHE A 549 -12.30 -7.42 0.57
N LEU A 550 -13.03 -6.82 -0.37
CA LEU A 550 -14.45 -6.54 -0.21
C LEU A 550 -15.30 -7.66 -0.85
N ALA A 551 -16.11 -8.29 -0.01
CA ALA A 551 -17.09 -9.27 -0.44
C ALA A 551 -18.40 -8.58 -0.89
N ARG A 552 -19.23 -9.36 -1.59
CA ARG A 552 -20.54 -8.91 -2.08
C ARG A 552 -21.37 -8.34 -0.94
N GLY A 553 -22.04 -7.21 -1.19
CA GLY A 553 -22.87 -6.52 -0.19
C GLY A 553 -22.11 -5.50 0.67
N GLY A 554 -20.83 -5.25 0.37
CA GLY A 554 -20.04 -4.22 1.05
C GLY A 554 -19.37 -4.70 2.34
N TYR A 555 -19.19 -6.01 2.52
CA TYR A 555 -18.54 -6.57 3.70
C TYR A 555 -17.03 -6.62 3.53
N LEU A 556 -16.29 -6.22 4.56
CA LEU A 556 -14.86 -6.45 4.64
C LEU A 556 -14.60 -7.92 4.98
N ALA A 557 -14.05 -8.68 4.04
CA ALA A 557 -13.68 -10.08 4.26
C ALA A 557 -12.23 -10.23 4.77
N TRP A 558 -11.35 -9.31 4.35
CA TRP A 558 -9.94 -9.31 4.76
C TRP A 558 -9.38 -7.89 4.77
N PHE A 559 -8.56 -7.60 5.78
CA PHE A 559 -7.68 -6.45 5.83
C PHE A 559 -6.36 -6.84 6.50
N GLY A 560 -5.26 -6.75 5.77
CA GLY A 560 -3.95 -7.13 6.28
C GLY A 560 -2.95 -7.31 5.15
N PRO A 561 -1.76 -7.85 5.45
CA PRO A 561 -0.80 -8.26 4.43
C PRO A 561 -1.42 -9.20 3.37
N PRO A 562 -0.84 -9.25 2.15
CA PRO A 562 -1.38 -10.04 1.04
C PRO A 562 -1.25 -11.58 1.19
N ASP A 563 -0.41 -12.05 2.11
CA ASP A 563 -0.07 -13.46 2.34
C ASP A 563 -1.06 -14.26 3.20
#